data_AF-X1BEJ0-F1
#
_entry.id   AF-X1BEJ0-F1
#
_cell.length_a   1.000
_cell.length_b   1.000
_cell.length_c   1.000
_cell.angle_alpha   90.00
_cell.angle_beta   90.00
_cell.angle_gamma   90.00
#
_symmetry.space_group_name_H-M   'P 1'
#
loop_
_entity.id
_entity.type
_entity.pdbx_description
1 polymer ?
#
loop_
_entity_poly.entity_id
_entity_poly.type
_entity_poly.pdbx_seq_one_letter_code
_entity_poly.pdbx_strand_id
1 'polypeptide(L)'
;MKILLIHSQDVEVVKNKEATSNPQEFAEDFIKMEGLILVCYVSVEDQDTYDTSLIARQGAEVIEDAIIQITNFPEKIRKKNEEIREYNKKVQDGKIKGKERKLVELTKERSMYHVDEILVYPWAHLSKFLSNEANAMEVCPKIAEFLQEKGIEAKTSPFGWYKSFKINCIGHEVAEMYRDVKLAIKPEEQVKDSVFKVITQLGKEINIQLDGEGKFLLMKE
;
A
#
# COMPACT_ATOMS: atom_id res chain seq x y z
N MET A 1 -8.30 12.17 -0.71
CA MET A 1 -8.34 11.37 0.55
C MET A 1 -6.92 11.39 1.09
N LYS A 2 -6.75 11.62 2.40
CA LYS A 2 -5.42 11.77 2.99
C LYS A 2 -5.12 10.63 3.95
N ILE A 3 -3.92 10.10 3.85
CA ILE A 3 -3.47 9.00 4.71
C ILE A 3 -2.14 9.39 5.37
N LEU A 4 -2.08 9.31 6.69
CA LEU A 4 -0.84 9.31 7.46
C LEU A 4 -0.56 7.88 7.92
N LEU A 5 0.54 7.31 7.48
CA LEU A 5 0.97 5.98 7.85
C LEU A 5 2.10 6.07 8.88
N ILE A 6 1.95 5.37 10.00
CA ILE A 6 2.96 5.27 11.06
C ILE A 6 3.24 3.80 11.31
N HIS A 7 4.49 3.40 11.08
CA HIS A 7 4.98 2.07 11.39
C HIS A 7 5.35 2.01 12.89
N SER A 8 4.57 1.26 13.65
CA SER A 8 4.57 1.25 15.11
C SER A 8 4.91 -0.15 15.64
N GLN A 9 5.61 -0.19 16.76
CA GLN A 9 5.63 -1.38 17.61
C GLN A 9 4.35 -1.39 18.42
N ASP A 10 3.48 -2.36 18.15
CA ASP A 10 2.17 -2.53 18.77
C ASP A 10 1.24 -1.32 18.55
N VAL A 11 -0.06 -1.53 18.80
CA VAL A 11 -1.04 -0.45 18.93
C VAL A 11 -2.15 -0.86 19.88
N GLU A 12 -2.60 0.10 20.68
CA GLU A 12 -3.78 -0.02 21.53
C GLU A 12 -4.76 1.10 21.21
N VAL A 13 -6.05 0.79 21.12
CA VAL A 13 -7.13 1.76 20.92
C VAL A 13 -8.27 1.43 21.88
N VAL A 14 -8.76 2.43 22.60
CA VAL A 14 -9.92 2.34 23.49
C VAL A 14 -11.01 3.25 22.94
N LYS A 15 -12.18 2.68 22.66
CA LYS A 15 -13.38 3.41 22.25
C LYS A 15 -13.97 4.13 23.46
N ASN A 16 -14.24 5.43 23.32
CA ASN A 16 -14.81 6.26 24.38
C ASN A 16 -16.22 6.74 23.98
N LYS A 17 -16.49 8.04 24.03
CA LYS A 17 -17.80 8.63 23.70
C LYS A 17 -18.00 8.81 22.20
N GLU A 18 -19.25 8.89 21.79
CA GLU A 18 -19.66 9.27 20.44
C GLU A 18 -19.13 10.68 20.10
N ALA A 19 -18.62 10.83 18.88
CA ALA A 19 -18.11 12.09 18.33
C ALA A 19 -18.99 12.65 17.22
N THR A 20 -19.92 11.85 16.69
CA THR A 20 -20.88 12.21 15.63
C THR A 20 -22.29 11.82 16.06
N SER A 21 -23.31 12.34 15.36
CA SER A 21 -24.72 11.99 15.63
C SER A 21 -25.06 10.56 15.24
N ASN A 22 -24.34 9.99 14.27
CA ASN A 22 -24.52 8.62 13.79
C ASN A 22 -23.17 7.90 13.82
N PRO A 23 -22.68 7.50 15.00
CA PRO A 23 -21.44 6.75 15.11
C PRO A 23 -21.60 5.35 14.51
N GLN A 24 -20.51 4.78 14.01
CA GLN A 24 -20.53 3.41 13.48
C GLN A 24 -20.76 2.41 14.62
N GLU A 25 -21.68 1.46 14.42
CA GLU A 25 -21.81 0.32 15.33
C GLU A 25 -20.53 -0.50 15.32
N PHE A 26 -19.98 -0.75 16.51
CA PHE A 26 -18.74 -1.50 16.66
C PHE A 26 -18.73 -2.18 18.02
N ALA A 27 -18.68 -3.52 18.02
CA ALA A 27 -18.88 -4.32 19.21
C ALA A 27 -17.72 -4.19 20.21
N GLU A 28 -16.49 -4.05 19.72
CA GLU A 28 -15.31 -4.04 20.57
C GLU A 28 -15.08 -2.64 21.17
N ASP A 29 -14.82 -2.58 22.47
CA ASP A 29 -14.43 -1.34 23.15
C ASP A 29 -12.92 -1.14 23.18
N PHE A 30 -12.15 -2.20 22.89
CA PHE A 30 -10.70 -2.22 22.97
C PHE A 30 -10.10 -3.02 21.82
N ILE A 31 -9.16 -2.41 21.10
CA ILE A 31 -8.36 -3.03 20.05
C ILE A 31 -6.92 -3.08 20.55
N LYS A 32 -6.31 -4.27 20.51
CA LYS A 32 -4.88 -4.46 20.75
C LYS A 32 -4.28 -5.27 19.62
N MET A 33 -3.19 -4.78 19.06
CA MET A 33 -2.42 -5.49 18.04
C MET A 33 -0.96 -5.46 18.46
N GLU A 34 -0.29 -6.61 18.38
CA GLU A 34 1.10 -6.79 18.80
C GLU A 34 1.96 -7.09 17.57
N GLY A 35 3.22 -6.65 17.58
CA GLY A 35 4.15 -6.78 16.46
C GLY A 35 4.40 -5.47 15.72
N LEU A 36 4.81 -5.56 14.46
CA LEU A 36 5.11 -4.43 13.60
C LEU A 36 3.85 -3.99 12.85
N ILE A 37 3.15 -3.01 13.42
CA ILE A 37 1.84 -2.57 12.95
C ILE A 37 1.96 -1.31 12.09
N LEU A 38 1.40 -1.34 10.89
CA LEU A 38 1.24 -0.12 10.10
C LEU A 38 -0.11 0.53 10.42
N VAL A 39 -0.07 1.61 11.19
CA VAL A 39 -1.27 2.38 11.54
C VAL A 39 -1.54 3.42 10.45
N CYS A 40 -2.66 3.26 9.75
CA CYS A 40 -3.08 4.08 8.63
C CYS A 40 -4.19 5.03 9.08
N TYR A 41 -3.84 6.26 9.46
CA TYR A 41 -4.80 7.31 9.79
C TYR A 41 -5.40 7.90 8.52
N VAL A 42 -6.70 7.79 8.34
CA VAL A 42 -7.40 8.15 7.09
C VAL A 42 -8.37 9.31 7.31
N SER A 43 -8.20 10.39 6.54
CA SER A 43 -9.24 11.43 6.34
C SER A 43 -9.84 11.29 4.95
N VAL A 44 -11.14 11.01 4.90
CA VAL A 44 -11.92 10.94 3.66
C VAL A 44 -12.38 12.36 3.29
N GLU A 45 -12.14 12.79 2.05
CA GLU A 45 -12.50 14.13 1.58
C GLU A 45 -13.72 14.06 0.65
N ASP A 46 -14.53 15.12 0.63
CA ASP A 46 -15.83 15.12 -0.07
C ASP A 46 -15.69 14.80 -1.57
N GLN A 47 -14.68 15.39 -2.21
CA GLN A 47 -14.35 15.21 -3.62
C GLN A 47 -13.98 13.78 -4.01
N ASP A 48 -13.68 12.90 -3.05
CA ASP A 48 -13.29 11.52 -3.33
C ASP A 48 -14.46 10.53 -3.24
N THR A 49 -15.60 10.97 -2.72
CA THR A 49 -16.68 10.07 -2.29
C THR A 49 -17.83 9.91 -3.27
N TYR A 50 -17.60 10.23 -4.54
CA TYR A 50 -18.52 9.86 -5.62
C TYR A 50 -18.66 8.32 -5.72
N ASP A 51 -17.56 7.59 -5.52
CA ASP A 51 -17.51 6.13 -5.44
C ASP A 51 -16.63 5.71 -4.26
N THR A 52 -17.27 5.36 -3.14
CA THR A 52 -16.58 4.97 -1.90
C THR A 52 -15.75 3.70 -2.06
N SER A 53 -16.14 2.80 -2.98
CA SER A 53 -15.41 1.57 -3.26
C SER A 53 -14.16 1.83 -4.08
N LEU A 54 -14.24 2.69 -5.10
CA LEU A 54 -13.08 3.06 -5.92
C LEU A 54 -12.01 3.78 -5.08
N ILE A 55 -12.40 4.77 -4.26
CA ILE A 55 -11.43 5.48 -3.42
C ILE A 55 -10.84 4.56 -2.35
N ALA A 56 -11.63 3.65 -1.76
CA ALA A 56 -11.13 2.68 -0.81
C ALA A 56 -10.12 1.72 -1.46
N ARG A 57 -10.37 1.25 -2.68
CA ARG A 57 -9.43 0.42 -3.43
C ARG A 57 -8.10 1.14 -3.68
N GLN A 58 -8.17 2.42 -4.07
CA GLN A 58 -6.97 3.25 -4.25
C GLN A 58 -6.24 3.53 -2.94
N GLY A 59 -6.97 3.69 -1.84
CA GLY A 59 -6.40 3.75 -0.51
C GLY A 59 -5.62 2.49 -0.15
N ALA A 60 -6.20 1.31 -0.43
CA ALA A 60 -5.55 0.03 -0.22
C ALA A 60 -4.28 -0.15 -1.09
N GLU A 61 -4.33 0.22 -2.38
CA GLU A 61 -3.14 0.25 -3.26
C GLU A 61 -2.01 1.11 -2.68
N VAL A 62 -2.35 2.30 -2.18
CA VAL A 62 -1.35 3.22 -1.59
C VAL A 62 -0.76 2.69 -0.28
N ILE A 63 -1.54 1.96 0.52
CA ILE A 63 -1.06 1.29 1.73
C ILE A 63 -0.14 0.11 1.35
N GLU A 64 -0.52 -0.68 0.34
CA GLU A 64 0.32 -1.77 -0.21
C GLU A 64 1.69 -1.25 -0.69
N ASP A 65 1.70 -0.16 -1.46
CA ASP A 65 2.94 0.50 -1.89
C ASP A 65 3.83 0.91 -0.70
N ALA A 66 3.22 1.35 0.41
CA ALA A 66 3.94 1.71 1.62
C ALA A 66 4.55 0.49 2.32
N ILE A 67 3.85 -0.65 2.36
CA ILE A 67 4.38 -1.92 2.87
C ILE A 67 5.58 -2.35 2.01
N ILE A 68 5.43 -2.33 0.68
CA ILE A 68 6.52 -2.65 -0.26
C ILE A 68 7.71 -1.71 -0.04
N GLN A 69 7.46 -0.42 0.19
CA GLN A 69 8.50 0.56 0.49
C GLN A 69 9.26 0.21 1.78
N ILE A 70 8.55 -0.13 2.86
CA ILE A 70 9.15 -0.56 4.13
C ILE A 70 9.99 -1.81 3.90
N THR A 71 9.39 -2.87 3.36
CA THR A 71 10.01 -4.20 3.18
C THR A 71 11.26 -4.16 2.29
N ASN A 72 11.23 -3.36 1.22
CA ASN A 72 12.35 -3.26 0.29
C ASN A 72 13.42 -2.25 0.71
N PHE A 73 13.21 -1.48 1.79
CA PHE A 73 14.14 -0.43 2.20
C PHE A 73 15.55 -0.95 2.51
N PRO A 74 15.74 -2.05 3.27
CA PRO A 74 17.07 -2.62 3.51
C PRO A 74 17.81 -2.99 2.24
N GLU A 75 17.09 -3.53 1.26
CA GLU A 75 17.64 -3.96 -0.02
C GLU A 75 18.02 -2.76 -0.89
N LYS A 76 17.21 -1.69 -0.87
CA LYS A 76 17.55 -0.41 -1.49
C LYS A 76 18.85 0.17 -0.93
N ILE A 77 19.04 0.12 0.39
CA ILE A 77 20.29 0.58 1.03
C ILE A 77 21.47 -0.33 0.66
N ARG A 78 21.27 -1.65 0.57
CA ARG A 78 22.31 -2.58 0.12
C ARG A 78 22.81 -2.23 -1.30
N LYS A 79 21.89 -2.09 -2.26
CA LYS A 79 22.22 -1.74 -3.66
C LYS A 79 22.95 -0.39 -3.74
N LYS A 80 22.47 0.62 -3.01
CA LYS A 80 23.15 1.93 -2.92
C LYS A 80 24.58 1.80 -2.38
N ASN A 81 24.79 0.96 -1.38
CA ASN A 81 26.12 0.72 -0.81
C ASN A 81 27.05 -0.02 -1.78
N GLU A 82 26.51 -0.89 -2.65
CA GLU A 82 27.29 -1.53 -3.71
C GLU A 82 27.77 -0.51 -4.75
N GLU A 83 26.88 0.38 -5.20
CA GLU A 83 27.24 1.49 -6.09
C GLU A 83 28.32 2.40 -5.47
N ILE A 84 28.20 2.69 -4.16
CA ILE A 84 29.20 3.47 -3.43
C ILE A 84 30.55 2.75 -3.41
N ARG A 85 30.58 1.44 -3.16
CA ARG A 85 31.83 0.65 -3.17
C ARG A 85 32.49 0.66 -4.54
N GLU A 86 31.72 0.46 -5.61
CA GLU A 86 32.25 0.51 -6.98
C GLU A 86 32.80 1.90 -7.33
N TYR A 87 32.08 2.96 -6.95
CA TYR A 87 32.54 4.33 -7.12
C TYR A 87 33.85 4.58 -6.37
N ASN A 88 33.91 4.22 -5.08
CA ASN A 88 35.12 4.41 -4.26
C ASN A 88 36.31 3.64 -4.82
N LYS A 89 36.10 2.40 -5.30
CA LYS A 89 37.16 1.63 -5.96
C LYS A 89 37.72 2.33 -7.20
N LYS A 90 36.85 2.92 -8.04
CA LYS A 90 37.30 3.69 -9.22
C LYS A 90 38.05 4.97 -8.84
N VAL A 91 37.66 5.62 -7.73
CA VAL A 91 38.39 6.79 -7.18
C VAL A 91 39.77 6.37 -6.70
N GLN A 92 39.88 5.29 -5.94
CA GLN A 92 41.14 4.74 -5.43
C GLN A 92 42.08 4.30 -6.55
N ASP A 93 41.54 3.66 -7.59
CA ASP A 93 42.28 3.26 -8.80
C ASP A 93 42.71 4.46 -9.67
N GLY A 94 42.32 5.70 -9.33
CA GLY A 94 42.61 6.90 -10.14
C GLY A 94 41.84 6.97 -11.46
N LYS A 95 40.88 6.06 -11.70
CA LYS A 95 40.06 6.01 -12.93
C LYS A 95 39.08 7.17 -13.04
N ILE A 96 38.61 7.68 -11.89
CA ILE A 96 37.72 8.84 -11.81
C ILE A 96 38.22 9.83 -10.77
N LYS A 97 38.06 11.13 -11.03
CA LYS A 97 38.35 12.18 -10.06
C LYS A 97 37.16 12.34 -9.10
N GLY A 98 37.41 12.34 -7.80
CA GLY A 98 36.39 12.51 -6.78
C GLY A 98 36.89 12.22 -5.37
N LYS A 99 36.04 12.44 -4.37
CA LYS A 99 36.27 12.02 -2.98
C LYS A 99 35.46 10.76 -2.71
N GLU A 100 36.01 9.86 -1.89
CA GLU A 100 35.28 8.68 -1.43
C GLU A 100 33.98 9.06 -0.71
N ARG A 101 32.94 8.26 -0.96
CA ARG A 101 31.62 8.41 -0.33
C ARG A 101 31.51 7.44 0.84
N LYS A 102 30.87 7.87 1.92
CA LYS A 102 30.56 7.00 3.06
C LYS A 102 29.40 6.07 2.73
N LEU A 103 29.45 4.84 3.26
CA LEU A 103 28.33 3.92 3.20
C LEU A 103 27.16 4.45 4.03
N VAL A 104 25.96 4.06 3.63
CA VAL A 104 24.71 4.37 4.33
C VAL A 104 24.37 3.19 5.24
N GLU A 105 24.12 3.45 6.51
CA GLU A 105 23.68 2.45 7.47
C GLU A 105 22.17 2.54 7.69
N LEU A 106 21.55 1.42 8.03
CA LEU A 106 20.16 1.40 8.46
C LEU A 106 20.06 1.88 9.90
N THR A 107 19.01 2.65 10.19
CA THR A 107 18.72 3.16 11.54
C THR A 107 18.30 2.04 12.48
N LYS A 108 17.68 0.98 11.94
CA LYS A 108 17.24 -0.21 12.68
C LYS A 108 17.81 -1.50 12.06
N GLU A 109 17.65 -2.60 12.78
CA GLU A 109 17.96 -3.93 12.25
C GLU A 109 17.07 -4.27 11.06
N ARG A 110 17.57 -5.08 10.13
CA ARG A 110 16.84 -5.46 8.91
C ARG A 110 15.50 -6.15 9.20
N SER A 111 15.43 -6.89 10.29
CA SER A 111 14.21 -7.54 10.78
C SER A 111 13.11 -6.54 11.11
N MET A 112 13.39 -5.26 11.36
CA MET A 112 12.40 -4.23 11.68
C MET A 112 11.71 -3.62 10.44
N TYR A 113 12.07 -4.07 9.24
CA TYR A 113 11.54 -3.55 7.97
C TYR A 113 10.62 -4.60 7.33
N HIS A 114 9.53 -4.92 8.01
CA HIS A 114 8.36 -5.62 7.48
C HIS A 114 7.14 -5.12 8.25
N VAL A 115 5.94 -5.47 7.79
CA VAL A 115 4.68 -5.13 8.46
C VAL A 115 3.93 -6.43 8.71
N ASP A 116 3.53 -6.67 9.94
CA ASP A 116 2.78 -7.86 10.36
C ASP A 116 1.28 -7.69 10.10
N GLU A 117 0.72 -6.60 10.62
CA GLU A 117 -0.70 -6.26 10.49
C GLU A 117 -0.92 -4.76 10.24
N ILE A 118 -2.11 -4.42 9.77
CA ILE A 118 -2.52 -3.04 9.45
C ILE A 118 -3.69 -2.62 10.31
N LEU A 119 -3.62 -1.42 10.88
CA LEU A 119 -4.78 -0.77 11.49
C LEU A 119 -5.24 0.40 10.65
N VAL A 120 -6.39 0.27 9.98
CA VAL A 120 -7.04 1.38 9.29
C VAL A 120 -7.83 2.20 10.31
N TYR A 121 -7.45 3.46 10.50
CA TYR A 121 -7.95 4.29 11.58
C TYR A 121 -8.65 5.54 11.01
N PRO A 122 -9.98 5.70 11.17
CA PRO A 122 -10.67 6.92 10.78
C PRO A 122 -10.20 8.13 11.61
N TRP A 123 -9.60 9.12 10.93
CA TRP A 123 -9.00 10.28 11.56
C TRP A 123 -9.26 11.54 10.74
N ALA A 124 -10.24 12.35 11.15
CA ALA A 124 -10.70 13.52 10.39
C ALA A 124 -9.67 14.68 10.29
N HIS A 125 -8.67 14.75 11.18
CA HIS A 125 -7.84 15.96 11.31
C HIS A 125 -6.75 16.13 10.24
N LEU A 126 -6.62 15.22 9.26
CA LEU A 126 -5.66 15.40 8.16
C LEU A 126 -6.22 16.29 7.04
N SER A 127 -7.54 16.51 6.99
CA SER A 127 -8.19 17.36 6.00
C SER A 127 -9.09 18.43 6.61
N LYS A 128 -9.31 19.49 5.82
CA LYS A 128 -10.31 20.54 6.05
C LYS A 128 -11.56 20.37 5.17
N PHE A 129 -11.57 19.42 4.24
CA PHE A 129 -12.61 19.23 3.23
C PHE A 129 -13.26 17.85 3.36
N LEU A 130 -13.76 17.53 4.55
CA LEU A 130 -14.23 16.20 4.90
C LEU A 130 -15.49 15.81 4.12
N SER A 131 -15.58 14.51 3.78
CA SER A 131 -16.83 13.92 3.26
C SER A 131 -17.91 13.85 4.35
N ASN A 132 -19.15 13.62 3.93
CA ASN A 132 -20.28 13.37 4.83
C ASN A 132 -20.10 12.06 5.63
N GLU A 133 -20.79 11.96 6.77
CA GLU A 133 -20.67 10.82 7.71
C GLU A 133 -20.94 9.46 7.04
N ALA A 134 -21.98 9.37 6.22
CA ALA A 134 -22.39 8.12 5.57
C ALA A 134 -21.29 7.58 4.65
N ASN A 135 -20.78 8.43 3.76
CA ASN A 135 -19.71 8.04 2.84
C ASN A 135 -18.39 7.75 3.57
N ALA A 136 -18.01 8.61 4.52
CA ALA A 136 -16.74 8.46 5.23
C ALA A 136 -16.67 7.18 6.08
N MET A 137 -17.80 6.78 6.66
CA MET A 137 -17.92 5.56 7.48
C MET A 137 -17.68 4.28 6.68
N GLU A 138 -17.98 4.26 5.37
CA GLU A 138 -17.78 3.07 4.53
C GLU A 138 -16.32 2.85 4.12
N VAL A 139 -15.53 3.92 3.97
CA VAL A 139 -14.22 3.86 3.31
C VAL A 139 -13.19 3.05 4.11
N CYS A 140 -13.08 3.27 5.42
CA CYS A 140 -12.06 2.58 6.22
C CYS A 140 -12.30 1.06 6.32
N PRO A 141 -13.53 0.57 6.55
CA PRO A 141 -13.84 -0.86 6.45
C PRO A 141 -13.50 -1.44 5.07
N LYS A 142 -13.92 -0.78 3.97
CA LYS A 142 -13.64 -1.23 2.60
C LYS A 142 -12.13 -1.30 2.30
N ILE A 143 -11.34 -0.35 2.80
CA ILE A 143 -9.86 -0.41 2.68
C ILE A 143 -9.33 -1.68 3.35
N ALA A 144 -9.79 -1.99 4.57
CA ALA A 144 -9.37 -3.20 5.27
C ALA A 144 -9.79 -4.48 4.52
N GLU A 145 -11.01 -4.53 3.99
CA GLU A 145 -11.50 -5.65 3.15
C GLU A 145 -10.62 -5.85 1.91
N PHE A 146 -10.31 -4.79 1.16
CA PHE A 146 -9.45 -4.90 -0.04
C PHE A 146 -8.01 -5.32 0.29
N LEU A 147 -7.49 -4.97 1.47
CA LEU A 147 -6.19 -5.47 1.93
C LEU A 147 -6.27 -6.96 2.27
N GLN A 148 -7.33 -7.39 2.95
CA GLN A 148 -7.57 -8.79 3.29
C GLN A 148 -7.78 -9.68 2.05
N GLU A 149 -8.45 -9.18 1.01
CA GLU A 149 -8.58 -9.87 -0.29
C GLU A 149 -7.21 -10.19 -0.93
N LYS A 150 -6.20 -9.37 -0.64
CA LYS A 150 -4.81 -9.57 -1.08
C LYS A 150 -3.96 -10.42 -0.12
N GLY A 151 -4.57 -10.98 0.93
CA GLY A 151 -3.88 -11.77 1.94
C GLY A 151 -3.09 -10.95 2.95
N ILE A 152 -3.40 -9.64 3.09
CA ILE A 152 -2.75 -8.76 4.06
C ILE A 152 -3.66 -8.63 5.29
N GLU A 153 -3.13 -8.96 6.47
CA GLU A 153 -3.88 -8.88 7.72
C GLU A 153 -4.18 -7.41 8.07
N ALA A 154 -5.46 -7.06 8.12
CA ALA A 154 -5.90 -5.70 8.38
C ALA A 154 -7.13 -5.68 9.30
N LYS A 155 -7.18 -4.66 10.17
CA LYS A 155 -8.31 -4.34 11.05
C LYS A 155 -8.69 -2.88 10.87
N THR A 156 -9.89 -2.53 11.31
CA THR A 156 -10.38 -1.14 11.31
C THR A 156 -10.78 -0.71 12.72
N SER A 157 -10.59 0.56 13.04
CA SER A 157 -11.11 1.16 14.27
C SER A 157 -12.43 1.90 14.01
N PRO A 158 -13.32 2.06 15.00
CA PRO A 158 -14.67 2.53 14.74
C PRO A 158 -14.73 4.01 14.32
N PHE A 159 -15.53 4.29 13.28
CA PHE A 159 -15.83 5.64 12.82
C PHE A 159 -16.82 6.35 13.77
N GLY A 160 -16.66 7.67 13.95
CA GLY A 160 -17.61 8.47 14.72
C GLY A 160 -17.46 8.38 16.25
N TRP A 161 -16.35 7.84 16.74
CA TRP A 161 -16.05 7.76 18.17
C TRP A 161 -14.80 8.53 18.55
N TYR A 162 -14.85 9.22 19.69
CA TYR A 162 -13.65 9.61 20.42
C TYR A 162 -12.94 8.36 20.89
N LYS A 163 -11.63 8.31 20.67
CA LYS A 163 -10.79 7.15 20.96
C LYS A 163 -9.50 7.63 21.62
N SER A 164 -9.10 6.97 22.69
CA SER A 164 -7.73 7.08 23.18
C SER A 164 -6.92 5.97 22.54
N PHE A 165 -5.66 6.25 22.22
CA PHE A 165 -4.81 5.28 21.56
C PHE A 165 -3.38 5.43 22.07
N LYS A 166 -2.62 4.34 21.98
CA LYS A 166 -1.21 4.28 22.28
C LYS A 166 -0.51 3.66 21.07
N ILE A 167 0.49 4.37 20.58
CA ILE A 167 1.38 3.91 19.52
C ILE A 167 2.83 4.11 19.97
N ASN A 168 3.73 3.33 19.40
CA ASN A 168 5.17 3.44 19.61
C ASN A 168 5.86 3.41 18.24
N CYS A 169 5.91 4.58 17.59
CA CYS A 169 6.58 4.73 16.29
C CYS A 169 8.02 4.19 16.39
N ILE A 170 8.37 3.25 15.52
CA ILE A 170 9.69 2.58 15.59
C ILE A 170 10.84 3.53 15.21
N GLY A 171 10.55 4.58 14.43
CA GLY A 171 11.51 5.64 14.11
C GLY A 171 12.62 5.25 13.13
N HIS A 172 12.36 4.33 12.19
CA HIS A 172 13.25 4.10 11.04
C HIS A 172 12.97 5.10 9.90
N GLU A 173 13.82 5.14 8.88
CA GLU A 173 13.84 6.17 7.81
C GLU A 173 12.52 6.32 7.03
N VAL A 174 11.73 5.25 6.98
CA VAL A 174 10.43 5.20 6.30
C VAL A 174 9.28 4.89 7.26
N ALA A 175 9.43 5.20 8.56
CA ALA A 175 8.43 4.84 9.58
C ALA A 175 7.21 5.76 9.55
N GLU A 176 7.37 6.95 9.00
CA GLU A 176 6.32 7.96 8.93
C GLU A 176 6.15 8.39 7.48
N MET A 177 4.94 8.29 6.96
CA MET A 177 4.64 8.60 5.57
C MET A 177 3.31 9.33 5.47
N TYR A 178 3.26 10.38 4.66
CA TYR A 178 2.01 11.01 4.25
C TYR A 178 1.72 10.65 2.79
N ARG A 179 0.44 10.45 2.48
CA ARG A 179 -0.08 10.17 1.15
C ARG A 179 -1.34 10.98 0.88
N ASP A 180 -1.39 11.56 -0.31
CA ASP A 180 -2.57 12.22 -0.86
C ASP A 180 -3.11 11.35 -2.00
N VAL A 181 -4.21 10.64 -1.72
CA VAL A 181 -4.87 9.71 -2.63
C VAL A 181 -5.93 10.49 -3.37
N LYS A 182 -5.67 10.75 -4.65
CA LYS A 182 -6.61 11.41 -5.54
C LYS A 182 -7.45 10.35 -6.23
N LEU A 183 -8.77 10.56 -6.25
CA LEU A 183 -9.67 9.73 -7.03
C LEU A 183 -9.24 9.77 -8.50
N ALA A 184 -8.76 8.65 -9.01
CA ALA A 184 -8.41 8.50 -10.42
C ALA A 184 -9.33 7.44 -11.03
N ILE A 185 -10.20 7.82 -11.95
CA ILE A 185 -10.86 6.83 -12.80
C ILE A 185 -9.80 6.33 -13.77
N LYS A 186 -9.04 5.31 -13.35
CA LYS A 186 -8.20 4.56 -14.27
C LYS A 186 -9.19 3.90 -15.23
N PRO A 187 -9.14 4.14 -16.55
CA PRO A 187 -9.87 3.29 -17.47
C PRO A 187 -9.46 1.87 -17.11
N GLU A 188 -10.44 0.99 -16.85
CA GLU A 188 -10.15 -0.44 -16.71
C GLU A 188 -9.21 -0.80 -17.87
N GLU A 189 -8.10 -1.48 -17.59
CA GLU A 189 -7.35 -2.12 -18.65
C GLU A 189 -8.40 -2.90 -19.43
N GLN A 190 -8.74 -2.44 -20.63
CA GLN A 190 -9.48 -3.26 -21.55
C GLN A 190 -8.57 -4.46 -21.74
N VAL A 191 -8.88 -5.55 -21.04
CA VAL A 191 -8.45 -6.87 -21.42
C VAL A 191 -9.10 -7.07 -22.78
N LYS A 192 -8.44 -6.54 -23.81
CA LYS A 192 -8.78 -6.88 -25.18
C LYS A 192 -8.43 -8.34 -25.27
N ASP A 193 -9.45 -9.19 -25.32
CA ASP A 193 -9.33 -10.58 -25.74
C ASP A 193 -8.74 -10.59 -27.15
N SER A 194 -7.42 -10.49 -27.22
CA SER A 194 -6.67 -10.37 -28.45
C SER A 194 -6.37 -11.80 -28.88
N VAL A 195 -7.21 -12.32 -29.78
CA VAL A 195 -7.01 -13.65 -30.34
C VAL A 195 -5.98 -13.57 -31.46
N PHE A 196 -4.87 -14.29 -31.31
CA PHE A 196 -3.88 -14.44 -32.37
C PHE A 196 -4.36 -15.49 -33.39
N LYS A 197 -4.36 -15.13 -34.68
CA LYS A 197 -4.65 -16.03 -35.81
C LYS A 197 -3.46 -16.08 -36.76
N VAL A 198 -3.29 -17.20 -37.46
CA VAL A 198 -2.33 -17.37 -38.56
C VAL A 198 -3.04 -17.09 -39.87
N ILE A 199 -2.47 -16.26 -40.73
CA ILE A 199 -2.96 -16.03 -42.09
C ILE A 199 -2.05 -16.76 -43.07
N THR A 200 -2.60 -17.65 -43.89
CA THR A 200 -1.84 -18.35 -44.93
C THR A 200 -1.57 -17.44 -46.12
N GLN A 201 -0.63 -17.83 -46.99
CA GLN A 201 -0.33 -17.09 -48.24
C GLN A 201 -1.54 -17.01 -49.20
N LEU A 202 -2.57 -17.84 -48.99
CA LEU A 202 -3.83 -17.82 -49.74
C LEU A 202 -4.92 -16.98 -49.07
N GLY A 203 -4.61 -16.25 -47.99
CA GLY A 203 -5.55 -15.40 -47.27
C GLY A 203 -6.50 -16.14 -46.32
N LYS A 204 -6.23 -17.42 -46.00
CA LYS A 204 -7.05 -18.20 -45.07
C LYS A 204 -6.61 -17.93 -43.63
N GLU A 205 -7.55 -17.59 -42.77
CA GLU A 205 -7.33 -17.44 -41.33
C GLU A 205 -7.42 -18.80 -40.61
N ILE A 206 -6.48 -19.06 -39.71
CA ILE A 206 -6.44 -20.27 -38.88
C ILE A 206 -6.25 -19.88 -37.42
N ASN A 207 -7.11 -20.40 -36.54
CA ASN A 207 -6.98 -20.19 -35.10
C ASN A 207 -5.79 -20.97 -34.54
N ILE A 208 -5.02 -20.33 -33.66
CA ILE A 208 -3.92 -20.99 -32.96
C ILE A 208 -4.52 -21.90 -31.89
N GLN A 209 -4.18 -23.19 -31.94
CA GLN A 209 -4.52 -24.15 -30.89
C GLN A 209 -3.26 -24.53 -30.13
N LEU A 210 -3.32 -24.43 -28.80
CA LEU A 210 -2.27 -24.86 -27.89
C LEU A 210 -2.69 -26.18 -27.24
N ASP A 211 -1.73 -27.06 -26.97
CA ASP A 211 -1.96 -28.24 -26.15
C ASP A 211 -2.05 -27.87 -24.66
N GLY A 212 -2.34 -28.87 -23.81
CA GLY A 212 -2.43 -28.69 -22.35
C GLY A 212 -1.11 -28.26 -21.67
N GLU A 213 0.01 -28.25 -22.39
CA GLU A 213 1.32 -27.75 -21.93
C GLU A 213 1.66 -26.37 -22.51
N GLY A 214 0.76 -25.74 -23.28
CA GLY A 214 0.98 -24.44 -23.89
C GLY A 214 1.86 -24.47 -25.15
N LYS A 215 2.10 -25.64 -25.77
CA LYS A 215 2.80 -25.74 -27.05
C LYS A 215 1.83 -25.67 -28.21
N PHE A 216 2.29 -25.08 -29.32
CA PHE A 216 1.53 -25.05 -30.57
C PHE A 216 1.24 -26.47 -31.05
N LEU A 217 -0.04 -26.79 -31.21
CA LEU A 217 -0.45 -28.02 -31.88
C LEU A 217 -0.03 -27.90 -33.35
N LEU A 218 0.73 -28.88 -33.83
CA LEU A 218 1.11 -28.99 -35.24
C LEU A 218 -0.16 -29.07 -36.09
N MET A 219 -0.46 -27.97 -36.79
CA MET A 219 -1.59 -27.92 -37.70
C MET A 219 -1.25 -28.76 -38.93
N LYS A 220 -1.97 -29.86 -39.13
CA LYS A 220 -1.92 -30.64 -40.37
C LYS A 220 -2.63 -29.84 -41.45
N GLU A 221 -1.95 -29.65 -42.60
CA GLU A 221 -2.54 -29.08 -43.82
C GLU A 221 -3.72 -29.89 -44.34
#